data_AF-A0A6P0IIG5-F1
#
_entry.id   AF-A0A6P0IIG5-F1
#
_cell.length_a   1.000
_cell.length_b   1.000
_cell.length_c   1.000
_cell.angle_alpha   90.00
_cell.angle_beta   90.00
_cell.angle_gamma   90.00
#
_symmetry.space_group_name_H-M   'P 1'
#
loop_
_entity.id
_entity.type
_entity.pdbx_description
1 polymer ?
#
loop_
_entity_poly.entity_id
_entity_poly.type
_entity_poly.pdbx_seq_one_letter_code
_entity_poly.pdbx_strand_id
1 'polypeptide(L)' 'PLGIQLLGIVAVGLSTVVLSLLAWLFVKSILSSSLRVTEKAEREGLDFHEHRMSAYSGFLFKADVKESALKDPPRKN' A
#
# COMPACT_ATOMS: atom_id res chain seq x y z
N PRO A 1 17.97 -0.29 37.64
CA PRO A 1 17.42 1.04 38.02
C PRO A 1 16.64 1.64 36.85
N LEU A 2 15.55 2.36 37.12
CA LEU A 2 14.63 2.85 36.09
C LEU A 2 15.30 3.81 35.08
N GLY A 3 16.29 4.60 35.51
CA GLY A 3 17.01 5.54 34.64
C GLY A 3 17.76 4.89 33.48
N ILE A 4 18.36 3.71 33.68
CA ILE A 4 19.09 2.99 32.61
C ILE A 4 18.10 2.41 31.59
N GLN A 5 16.91 1.98 32.03
CA GLN A 5 15.88 1.49 31.13
C GLN A 5 15.33 2.61 30.25
N LEU A 6 15.05 3.79 30.84
CA LEU A 6 14.65 4.97 30.08
C LEU A 6 15.73 5.41 29.08
N LEU A 7 17.00 5.40 29.49
CA LEU A 7 18.12 5.69 28.59
C LEU A 7 18.16 4.72 27.41
N GLY A 8 17.96 3.42 27.66
CA GLY A 8 17.89 2.41 26.61
C GLY A 8 16.74 2.65 25.62
N ILE A 9 15.54 2.97 26.12
CA ILE A 9 14.37 3.29 25.28
C ILE A 9 14.66 4.50 24.40
N VAL A 10 15.20 5.57 24.98
CA VAL A 10 15.54 6.79 24.23
C VAL A 10 16.63 6.51 23.20
N ALA A 11 17.67 5.76 23.57
CA ALA A 11 18.77 5.44 22.67
C ALA A 11 18.29 4.63 21.45
N VAL A 12 17.48 3.58 21.66
CA VAL A 12 16.94 2.77 20.56
C VAL A 12 15.91 3.56 19.75
N GLY A 13 14.99 4.28 20.39
CA GLY A 13 13.97 5.05 19.70
C GLY A 13 14.57 6.14 18.83
N LEU A 14 15.51 6.92 19.37
CA LEU A 14 16.14 8.02 18.65
C LEU A 14 17.06 7.51 17.53
N SER A 15 17.88 6.49 17.80
CA SER A 15 18.73 5.89 16.76
C SER A 15 17.91 5.31 15.63
N THR A 16 16.82 4.60 15.93
CA THR A 16 15.93 4.02 14.91
C THR A 16 15.30 5.12 14.06
N VAL A 17 14.70 6.14 14.67
CA VAL A 17 14.06 7.24 13.95
C VAL A 17 15.07 7.98 13.07
N VAL A 18 16.23 8.35 13.61
CA VAL A 18 17.24 9.12 12.87
C VAL A 18 17.81 8.29 11.72
N LEU A 19 18.22 7.04 11.97
CA LEU A 19 18.81 6.19 10.93
C LEU A 19 17.79 5.84 9.85
N SER A 20 16.55 5.52 10.21
CA SER A 20 15.49 5.27 9.23
C SER A 20 15.19 6.53 8.41
N LEU A 21 15.07 7.70 9.02
CA LEU A 21 14.86 8.96 8.28
C LEU A 21 15.99 9.20 7.27
N LEU A 22 17.25 9.07 7.69
CA LEU A 22 18.39 9.21 6.80
C LEU A 22 18.34 8.19 5.65
N ALA A 23 18.09 6.91 5.96
CA ALA A 23 17.98 5.86 4.95
C ALA A 23 16.92 6.19 3.88
N TRP A 24 15.72 6.63 4.29
CA TRP A 24 14.67 6.99 3.34
C TRP A 24 14.99 8.24 2.52
N LEU A 25 15.67 9.23 3.12
CA LEU A 25 16.13 10.42 2.39
C LEU A 25 17.21 10.06 1.36
N PHE A 26 18.14 9.16 1.70
CA PHE A 26 19.13 8.66 0.74
C PHE A 26 18.48 7.90 -0.41
N VAL A 27 17.56 6.98 -0.12
CA VAL A 27 16.81 6.24 -1.14
C VAL A 27 16.10 7.21 -2.08
N LYS A 28 15.41 8.23 -1.55
CA LYS A 28 14.75 9.28 -2.34
C LYS A 28 15.73 10.10 -3.19
N SER A 29 16.96 10.30 -2.73
CA SER A 29 17.97 11.06 -3.47
C SER A 29 18.60 10.23 -4.61
N ILE A 30 18.74 8.92 -4.43
CA ILE A 30 19.39 8.03 -5.41
C ILE A 30 18.37 7.54 -6.44
N LEU A 31 17.23 7.05 -5.96
CA LEU A 31 16.10 6.66 -6.78
C LEU A 31 15.26 7.91 -6.98
N SER A 32 15.46 8.61 -8.09
CA SER A 32 14.72 9.83 -8.44
C SER A 32 13.19 9.65 -8.40
N SER A 33 12.72 8.40 -8.37
CA SER A 33 11.34 8.00 -8.08
C SER A 33 11.20 7.58 -6.61
N SER A 34 10.21 8.15 -5.91
CA SER A 34 9.85 7.79 -4.53
C SER A 34 9.58 6.29 -4.39
N LEU A 35 9.92 5.68 -3.25
CA LEU A 35 9.51 4.30 -2.92
C LEU A 35 7.98 4.15 -2.92
N ARG A 36 7.28 5.24 -2.60
CA ARG A 36 5.83 5.31 -2.66
C ARG A 36 5.38 5.59 -4.10
N VAL A 37 4.46 4.76 -4.57
CA VAL A 37 3.77 4.85 -5.86
C VAL A 37 2.93 6.13 -5.97
N THR A 38 2.67 6.59 -7.21
CA THR A 38 1.83 7.77 -7.47
C THR A 38 0.40 7.57 -6.97
N GLU A 39 -0.29 8.66 -6.58
CA GLU A 39 -1.68 8.59 -6.08
C GLU A 39 -2.64 7.87 -7.04
N LYS A 40 -2.44 8.06 -8.36
CA LYS A 40 -3.22 7.37 -9.38
C LYS A 40 -3.07 5.85 -9.28
N ALA A 41 -1.83 5.37 -9.24
CA ALA A 41 -1.55 3.94 -9.14
C ALA A 41 -1.87 3.37 -7.74
N GLU A 42 -1.89 4.19 -6.68
CA GLU A 42 -2.47 3.80 -5.39
C GLU A 42 -3.98 3.54 -5.49
N ARG A 43 -4.72 4.35 -6.26
CA ARG A 43 -6.16 4.20 -6.46
C ARG A 43 -6.52 3.04 -7.40
N GLU A 44 -5.75 2.86 -8.47
CA GLU A 44 -5.96 1.80 -9.46
C GLU A 44 -5.47 0.42 -8.95
N GLY A 45 -4.56 0.41 -7.97
CA GLY A 45 -3.94 -0.79 -7.44
C GLY A 45 -2.70 -1.20 -8.23
N LEU A 46 -1.66 -1.63 -7.50
CA LEU A 46 -0.37 -1.99 -8.10
C LEU A 46 -0.50 -3.20 -9.02
N ASP A 47 -1.32 -4.19 -8.64
CA ASP A 47 -1.55 -5.39 -9.45
C ASP A 47 -2.13 -5.06 -10.83
N PHE A 48 -3.02 -4.06 -10.92
CA PHE A 48 -3.56 -3.62 -12.20
C PHE A 48 -2.55 -2.79 -12.99
N HIS A 49 -1.81 -1.91 -12.30
CA HIS A 49 -0.82 -1.02 -12.91
C HIS A 49 0.41 -1.76 -13.46
N GLU A 50 0.91 -2.78 -12.75
CA GLU A 50 2.13 -3.53 -13.11
C GLU A 50 1.82 -4.88 -13.75
N HIS A 51 0.85 -5.62 -13.20
CA HIS A 51 0.57 -6.99 -13.62
C HIS A 51 -0.67 -7.11 -14.51
N ARG A 52 -1.46 -6.04 -14.70
CA ARG A 52 -2.78 -6.06 -15.38
C ARG A 52 -3.69 -7.18 -14.89
N MET A 53 -3.58 -7.52 -13.61
CA MET A 53 -4.37 -8.56 -12.97
C MET A 53 -5.03 -8.01 -11.72
N SER A 54 -6.20 -8.56 -11.37
CA SER A 54 -6.75 -8.42 -10.03
C SER A 54 -6.30 -9.65 -9.24
N ALA A 55 -5.71 -9.47 -8.06
CA ALA A 55 -5.30 -10.56 -7.18
C ALA A 55 -6.47 -11.50 -6.82
N TYR A 56 -7.72 -11.04 -6.97
CA TYR A 56 -8.92 -11.79 -6.63
C TYR A 56 -9.99 -11.67 -7.73
N SER A 57 -9.92 -12.54 -8.74
CA SER A 57 -10.86 -12.58 -9.88
C SER A 57 -12.24 -13.20 -9.58
N GLY A 58 -12.51 -13.61 -8.34
CA GLY A 58 -13.75 -14.26 -7.91
C GLY A 58 -14.62 -13.45 -6.94
N PHE A 59 -14.18 -12.27 -6.51
CA PHE A 59 -14.97 -11.37 -5.67
C PHE A 59 -15.61 -10.31 -6.56
N LEU A 60 -16.93 -10.34 -6.68
CA LEU A 60 -17.67 -9.29 -7.34
C LEU A 60 -17.71 -8.07 -6.43
N PHE A 61 -17.19 -6.92 -6.88
CA PHE A 61 -17.48 -5.69 -6.18
C PHE A 61 -18.97 -5.38 -6.30
N LYS A 62 -19.53 -4.70 -5.30
CA LYS A 62 -20.96 -4.33 -5.31
C LYS A 62 -21.35 -3.49 -6.56
N ALA A 63 -20.38 -2.80 -7.15
CA ALA A 63 -20.51 -2.11 -8.43
C ALA A 63 -20.68 -3.10 -9.60
N ASP A 64 -19.87 -4.15 -9.67
CA ASP A 64 -19.91 -5.18 -10.72
C ASP A 64 -21.21 -6.02 -10.64
N VAL A 65 -21.74 -6.24 -9.43
CA VAL A 65 -23.04 -6.92 -9.23
C VAL A 65 -24.19 -6.10 -9.83
N LYS A 66 -24.14 -4.77 -9.75
CA LYS A 66 -25.19 -3.91 -10.31
C LYS A 66 -25.14 -3.92 -11.84
N GLU A 67 -23.95 -3.94 -12.43
CA GLU A 67 -23.78 -4.00 -13.87
C GLU A 67 -24.15 -5.36 -14.47
N SER A 68 -23.79 -6.48 -13.82
CA SER A 68 -24.19 -7.82 -14.26
C SER A 68 -25.70 -8.05 -14.15
N ALA A 69 -26.34 -7.59 -13.07
CA ALA A 69 -27.79 -7.67 -12.90
C ALA A 69 -28.59 -6.80 -13.90
N LEU A 70 -27.96 -5.77 -14.47
CA LEU A 70 -28.53 -4.93 -15.53
C LEU A 70 -28.33 -5.52 -16.94
N LYS A 71 -27.27 -6.31 -17.14
CA LYS A 71 -26.89 -6.84 -18.45
C LYS A 71 -27.46 -8.23 -18.74
N ASP A 72 -27.72 -9.03 -17.71
CA ASP A 72 -28.32 -10.34 -17.85
C ASP A 72 -29.84 -10.27 -17.63
N PRO A 73 -30.68 -10.48 -18.66
CA PRO A 73 -32.12 -10.61 -18.44
C PRO A 73 -32.40 -11.86 -17.58
N PRO A 74 -33.43 -11.83 -16.72
CA PRO A 74 -33.76 -12.97 -15.87
C PRO A 74 -33.98 -14.20 -16.75
N ARG A 75 -33.18 -15.26 -16.52
CA ARG A 75 -33.36 -16.53 -17.23
C ARG A 75 -34.77 -17.03 -16.95
N LYS A 76 -35.63 -16.97 -17.98
CA LYS A 76 -36.89 -17.71 -18.01
C LYS A 76 -36.54 -19.19 -17.95
N ASN A 77 -36.91 -19.78 -16.82
CA ASN A 77 -37.05 -21.20 -16.60
C ASN A 77 -38.06 -21.82 -17.57
#